data_AF-A0A1Q9UPX0-F1
#
_entry.id   AF-A0A1Q9UPX0-F1
#
_cell.length_a   1.000
_cell.length_b   1.000
_cell.length_c   1.000
_cell.angle_alpha   90.00
_cell.angle_beta   90.00
_cell.angle_gamma   90.00
#
_symmetry.space_group_name_H-M   'P 1'
#
loop_
_entity.id
_entity.type
_entity.pdbx_description
1 polymer ?
#
loop_
_entity_poly.entity_id
_entity_poly.type
_entity_poly.pdbx_seq_one_letter_code
_entity_poly.pdbx_strand_id
1 'polypeptide(L)'
;MLGEQLGRPYRSFATESERVEARLDQLPQTLTVHEREVETAKIQAEEASKPSVAPTAGFDLTFSVPQSVSTLWAVSDAGTQSLIGQAHHAAIADVLELIEREVAMTRVVRQGRTDAVAQVEVRGLLATAYDHYDSRSSDPQLHTHLVVANRVQAVRDGKWRTLDWVC
;
A
#
# COMPACT_ATOMS: atom_id res chain seq x y z
N MET A 1 0.00 5.01 26.36
CA MET A 1 0.66 6.02 25.49
C MET A 1 -0.11 6.04 24.19
N LEU A 2 -0.76 7.17 23.86
CA LEU A 2 -1.29 7.38 22.51
C LEU A 2 -0.08 7.55 21.58
N GLY A 3 0.00 6.70 20.56
CA GLY A 3 1.17 6.54 19.71
C GLY A 3 1.53 7.81 18.95
N GLU A 4 2.82 8.18 19.01
CA GLU A 4 3.35 9.28 18.21
C GLU A 4 3.20 8.99 16.70
N GLN A 5 2.84 10.01 15.94
CA GLN A 5 2.60 9.85 14.51
C GLN A 5 3.91 9.57 13.75
N LEU A 6 3.94 8.47 13.00
CA LEU A 6 5.06 8.10 12.15
C LEU A 6 5.06 8.92 10.85
N GLY A 7 5.80 10.03 10.88
CA GLY A 7 5.98 10.91 9.74
C GLY A 7 4.80 11.84 9.48
N ARG A 8 4.60 12.25 8.22
CA ARG A 8 3.49 13.13 7.86
C ARG A 8 2.16 12.35 7.85
N PRO A 9 1.03 13.03 8.15
CA PRO A 9 -0.29 12.44 7.93
C PRO A 9 -0.49 12.10 6.45
N TYR A 10 -1.40 11.18 6.17
CA TYR A 10 -1.80 10.89 4.80
C TYR A 10 -2.34 12.15 4.14
N ARG A 11 -1.99 12.34 2.87
CA ARG A 11 -2.50 13.45 2.08
C ARG A 11 -3.99 13.24 1.85
N SER A 12 -4.81 14.21 2.24
CA SER A 12 -6.19 14.29 1.79
C SER A 12 -6.22 14.91 0.40
N PHE A 13 -6.96 14.30 -0.51
CA PHE A 13 -7.21 14.81 -1.85
C PHE A 13 -8.66 15.24 -1.94
N ALA A 14 -8.93 16.34 -2.66
CA ALA A 14 -10.29 16.79 -2.88
C ALA A 14 -11.12 15.68 -3.55
N THR A 15 -12.29 15.41 -3.00
CA THR A 15 -13.30 14.50 -3.56
C THR A 15 -13.76 14.98 -4.92
N GLU A 16 -14.41 14.10 -5.69
CA GLU A 16 -15.00 14.48 -6.97
C GLU A 16 -15.96 15.68 -6.80
N SER A 17 -16.85 15.63 -5.81
CA SER A 17 -17.81 16.69 -5.54
C SER A 17 -17.15 18.02 -5.21
N GLU A 18 -16.12 18.02 -4.35
CA GLU A 18 -15.36 19.25 -4.02
C GLU A 18 -14.65 19.83 -5.25
N ARG A 19 -14.13 18.96 -6.15
CA ARG A 19 -13.50 19.42 -7.41
C ARG A 19 -14.52 19.99 -8.38
N VAL A 20 -15.71 19.38 -8.47
CA VAL A 20 -16.81 19.89 -9.29
C VAL A 20 -17.26 21.25 -8.77
N GLU A 21 -17.56 21.36 -7.49
CA GLU A 21 -17.99 22.61 -6.84
C GLU A 21 -16.98 23.74 -7.07
N ALA A 22 -15.69 23.49 -6.82
CA ALA A 22 -14.63 24.46 -7.04
C ALA A 22 -14.51 24.95 -8.50
N ARG A 23 -14.92 24.15 -9.48
CA ARG A 23 -14.97 24.54 -10.91
C ARG A 23 -16.26 25.27 -11.26
N LEU A 24 -17.39 24.90 -10.65
CA LEU A 24 -18.66 25.60 -10.84
C LEU A 24 -18.62 27.02 -10.27
N ASP A 25 -17.93 27.23 -9.14
CA ASP A 25 -17.72 28.54 -8.54
C ASP A 25 -16.94 29.51 -9.43
N GLN A 26 -16.17 28.98 -10.39
CA GLN A 26 -15.38 29.76 -11.34
C GLN A 26 -16.16 30.08 -12.63
N LEU A 27 -17.38 29.57 -12.80
CA LEU A 27 -18.18 29.85 -13.98
C LEU A 27 -18.64 31.32 -14.01
N PRO A 28 -18.45 32.05 -15.13
CA PRO A 28 -18.89 33.44 -15.25
C PRO A 28 -20.38 33.59 -14.91
N GLN A 29 -20.73 34.61 -14.14
CA GLN A 29 -22.14 34.91 -13.82
C GLN A 29 -22.94 35.36 -15.04
N THR A 30 -22.26 35.74 -16.12
CA THR A 30 -22.85 36.21 -17.38
C THR A 30 -23.42 35.09 -18.27
N LEU A 31 -23.16 33.82 -17.94
CA LEU A 31 -23.70 32.69 -18.70
C LEU A 31 -25.23 32.64 -18.58
N THR A 32 -25.90 32.34 -19.70
CA THR A 32 -27.32 32.00 -19.69
C THR A 32 -27.55 30.69 -18.92
N VAL A 33 -28.81 30.43 -18.54
CA VAL A 33 -29.18 29.18 -17.85
C VAL A 33 -28.76 27.95 -18.64
N HIS A 34 -29.03 27.94 -19.95
CA HIS A 34 -28.70 26.80 -20.80
C HIS A 34 -27.18 26.60 -20.95
N GLU A 35 -26.41 27.68 -21.15
CA GLU A 35 -24.95 27.59 -21.23
C GLU A 35 -24.34 27.08 -19.91
N ARG A 36 -24.90 27.52 -18.77
CA ARG A 36 -24.47 27.05 -17.45
C ARG A 36 -24.77 25.56 -17.26
N GLU A 37 -25.93 25.07 -17.71
CA GLU A 37 -26.27 23.64 -17.66
C GLU A 37 -25.28 22.80 -18.47
N VAL A 38 -24.97 23.25 -19.70
CA VAL A 38 -24.01 22.56 -20.58
C VAL A 38 -22.62 22.51 -19.96
N GLU A 39 -22.10 23.64 -19.46
CA GLU A 39 -20.78 23.67 -18.82
C GLU A 39 -20.75 22.86 -17.51
N THR A 40 -21.83 22.85 -16.75
CA THR A 40 -21.95 22.04 -15.53
C THR A 40 -21.86 20.55 -15.85
N ALA A 41 -22.63 20.09 -16.84
CA ALA A 41 -22.61 18.69 -17.28
C ALA A 41 -21.22 18.27 -17.78
N LYS A 42 -20.55 19.16 -18.51
CA LYS A 42 -19.17 18.96 -18.97
C LYS A 42 -18.18 18.84 -17.81
N ILE A 43 -18.24 19.76 -16.84
CA ILE A 43 -17.38 19.73 -15.64
C ILE A 43 -17.58 18.42 -14.88
N GLN A 44 -18.84 18.00 -14.67
CA GLN A 44 -19.16 16.75 -13.98
C GLN A 44 -18.58 15.54 -14.71
N ALA A 45 -18.79 15.43 -16.03
CA ALA A 45 -18.26 14.33 -16.83
C ALA A 45 -16.73 14.28 -16.80
N GLU A 46 -16.06 15.44 -16.89
CA GLU A 46 -14.61 15.53 -16.81
C GLU A 46 -14.08 15.14 -15.43
N GLU A 47 -14.66 15.63 -14.33
CA GLU A 47 -14.20 15.28 -12.97
C GLU A 47 -14.47 13.82 -12.60
N ALA A 48 -15.60 13.26 -13.05
CA ALA A 48 -15.95 11.84 -12.86
C ALA A 48 -15.02 10.91 -13.65
N SER A 49 -14.49 11.38 -14.79
CA SER A 49 -13.52 10.62 -15.59
C SER A 49 -12.12 10.57 -14.97
N LYS A 50 -11.81 11.45 -14.01
CA LYS A 50 -10.48 11.52 -13.39
C LYS A 50 -10.34 10.42 -12.34
N PRO A 51 -9.18 9.72 -12.31
CA PRO A 51 -8.93 8.74 -11.27
C PRO A 51 -8.91 9.42 -9.90
N SER A 52 -9.61 8.82 -8.93
CA SER A 52 -9.45 9.20 -7.53
C SER A 52 -8.08 8.73 -7.05
N VAL A 53 -7.30 9.63 -6.46
CA VAL A 53 -6.00 9.29 -5.88
C VAL A 53 -6.21 9.11 -4.39
N ALA A 54 -6.14 7.86 -3.93
CA ALA A 54 -6.11 7.55 -2.50
C ALA A 54 -4.66 7.27 -2.05
N PRO A 55 -4.25 7.73 -0.87
CA PRO A 55 -2.94 7.39 -0.33
C PRO A 55 -2.87 5.88 -0.01
N THR A 56 -1.79 5.22 -0.42
CA THR A 56 -1.54 3.81 -0.09
C THR A 56 -1.19 3.66 1.39
N ALA A 57 -2.04 2.95 2.14
CA ALA A 57 -1.83 2.70 3.57
C ALA A 57 -0.73 1.66 3.85
N GLY A 58 -0.65 0.64 3.01
CA GLY A 58 0.27 -0.49 3.12
C GLY A 58 0.21 -1.40 1.91
N PHE A 59 0.98 -2.48 1.96
CA PHE A 59 1.07 -3.53 0.95
C PHE A 59 0.83 -4.88 1.61
N ASP A 60 0.12 -5.77 0.93
CA ASP A 60 -0.08 -7.15 1.37
C ASP A 60 0.79 -8.07 0.53
N LEU A 61 1.77 -8.71 1.17
CA LEU A 61 2.60 -9.74 0.55
C LEU A 61 2.05 -11.10 0.97
N THR A 62 1.33 -11.75 0.07
CA THR A 62 0.73 -13.07 0.34
C THR A 62 1.70 -14.18 -0.06
N PHE A 63 2.15 -14.95 0.92
CA PHE A 63 3.02 -16.11 0.71
C PHE A 63 2.18 -17.37 0.78
N SER A 64 2.10 -18.12 -0.33
CA SER A 64 1.38 -19.38 -0.38
C SER A 64 2.35 -20.52 -0.60
N VAL A 65 2.24 -21.58 0.20
CA VAL A 65 3.00 -22.82 -0.06
C VAL A 65 2.42 -23.54 -1.29
N PRO A 66 3.20 -24.43 -1.94
CA PRO A 66 2.66 -25.26 -3.01
C PRO A 66 1.44 -26.05 -2.56
N GLN A 67 0.47 -26.27 -3.44
CA GLN A 67 -0.80 -26.93 -3.09
C GLN A 67 -0.61 -28.31 -2.45
N SER A 68 0.39 -29.08 -2.88
CA SER A 68 0.73 -30.38 -2.28
C SER A 68 1.16 -30.27 -0.81
N VAL A 69 1.85 -29.19 -0.43
CA VAL A 69 2.25 -28.92 0.95
C VAL A 69 1.03 -28.50 1.78
N SER A 70 0.12 -27.69 1.23
CA SER A 70 -1.15 -27.34 1.88
C SER A 70 -2.01 -28.59 2.15
N THR A 71 -2.12 -29.48 1.17
CA THR A 71 -2.84 -30.76 1.33
C THR A 71 -2.18 -31.64 2.39
N LEU A 72 -0.85 -31.76 2.36
CA LEU A 72 -0.11 -32.53 3.37
C LEU A 72 -0.36 -31.95 4.77
N TRP A 73 -0.24 -30.63 4.94
CA TRP A 73 -0.52 -29.95 6.20
C TRP A 73 -1.93 -30.26 6.71
N ALA A 74 -2.95 -30.15 5.85
CA ALA A 74 -4.35 -30.32 6.26
C ALA A 74 -4.70 -31.73 6.76
N VAL A 75 -4.04 -32.77 6.23
CA VAL A 75 -4.30 -34.17 6.61
C VAL A 75 -3.36 -34.71 7.69
N SER A 76 -2.37 -33.92 8.10
CA SER A 76 -1.33 -34.34 9.04
C SER A 76 -1.76 -34.18 10.50
N ASP A 77 -1.04 -34.85 11.40
CA ASP A 77 -1.16 -34.63 12.83
C ASP A 77 -0.63 -33.24 13.25
N ALA A 78 -1.00 -32.79 14.45
CA ALA A 78 -0.64 -31.47 14.95
C ALA A 78 0.87 -31.22 15.02
N GLY A 79 1.69 -32.25 15.27
CA GLY A 79 3.14 -32.13 15.29
C GLY A 79 3.69 -31.83 13.91
N THR A 80 3.29 -32.62 12.91
CA THR A 80 3.67 -32.43 11.52
C THR A 80 3.15 -31.10 10.94
N GLN A 81 1.91 -30.70 11.28
CA GLN A 81 1.35 -29.39 10.94
C GLN A 81 2.21 -28.24 11.47
N SER A 82 2.66 -28.33 12.72
CA SER A 82 3.52 -27.33 13.34
C SER A 82 4.86 -27.23 12.63
N LEU A 83 5.47 -28.37 12.26
CA LEU A 83 6.75 -28.38 11.54
C LEU A 83 6.64 -27.72 10.15
N ILE A 84 5.56 -28.00 9.41
CA ILE A 84 5.30 -27.37 8.12
C ILE A 84 5.06 -25.87 8.28
N GLY A 85 4.29 -25.45 9.28
CA GLY A 85 4.06 -24.03 9.59
C GLY A 85 5.35 -23.29 9.93
N GLN A 86 6.20 -23.89 10.77
CA GLN A 86 7.52 -23.32 11.10
C GLN A 86 8.42 -23.18 9.87
N ALA A 87 8.43 -24.19 8.99
CA ALA A 87 9.18 -24.11 7.73
C ALA A 87 8.65 -23.01 6.80
N HIS A 88 7.33 -22.83 6.75
CA HIS A 88 6.70 -21.74 5.99
C HIS A 88 7.11 -20.36 6.52
N HIS A 89 7.06 -20.15 7.84
CA HIS A 89 7.47 -18.90 8.47
C HIS A 89 8.96 -18.63 8.35
N ALA A 90 9.81 -19.67 8.43
CA ALA A 90 11.24 -19.53 8.20
C ALA A 90 11.53 -19.05 6.76
N ALA A 91 10.86 -19.63 5.76
CA ALA A 91 11.00 -19.19 4.37
C ALA A 91 10.53 -17.74 4.17
N ILE A 92 9.49 -17.29 4.87
CA ILE A 92 9.05 -15.88 4.85
C ILE A 92 10.12 -14.98 5.46
N ALA A 93 10.73 -15.38 6.58
CA ALA A 93 11.79 -14.63 7.23
C ALA A 93 13.00 -14.44 6.28
N ASP A 94 13.43 -15.49 5.59
CA ASP A 94 14.53 -15.42 4.61
C ASP A 94 14.22 -14.41 3.48
N VAL A 95 12.98 -14.41 2.98
CA VAL A 95 12.54 -13.43 1.97
C VAL A 95 12.52 -12.03 2.54
N LEU A 96 12.09 -11.85 3.79
CA LEU A 96 12.09 -10.53 4.43
C LEU A 96 13.49 -9.97 4.60
N GLU A 97 14.47 -10.79 4.99
CA GLU A 97 15.86 -10.36 5.07
C GLU A 97 16.40 -9.88 3.72
N LEU A 98 16.02 -10.54 2.63
CA LEU A 98 16.37 -10.12 1.27
C LEU A 98 15.66 -8.82 0.89
N ILE A 99 14.36 -8.71 1.17
CA ILE A 99 13.57 -7.51 0.89
C ILE A 99 14.15 -6.31 1.65
N GLU A 100 14.40 -6.43 2.95
CA GLU A 100 14.93 -5.33 3.77
C GLU A 100 16.32 -4.89 3.31
N ARG A 101 17.15 -5.82 2.83
CA ARG A 101 18.50 -5.53 2.37
C ARG A 101 18.54 -4.90 0.97
N GLU A 102 17.71 -5.37 0.04
CA GLU A 102 17.91 -5.10 -1.39
C GLU A 102 16.76 -4.32 -2.04
N VAL A 103 15.54 -4.40 -1.49
CA VAL A 103 14.32 -3.94 -2.18
C VAL A 103 13.63 -2.80 -1.43
N ALA A 104 13.63 -2.83 -0.11
CA ALA A 104 12.95 -1.82 0.71
C ALA A 104 13.76 -0.52 0.74
N MET A 105 13.26 0.51 0.07
CA MET A 105 13.89 1.83 0.03
C MET A 105 12.88 2.93 0.36
N THR A 106 13.36 4.16 0.45
CA THR A 106 12.50 5.35 0.47
C THR A 106 13.07 6.45 -0.40
N ARG A 107 12.20 7.32 -0.91
CA ARG A 107 12.59 8.47 -1.75
C ARG A 107 12.93 9.68 -0.90
N VAL A 108 14.05 10.31 -1.21
CA VAL A 108 14.44 11.62 -0.65
C VAL A 108 14.72 12.61 -1.78
N VAL A 109 14.30 13.86 -1.58
CA VAL A 109 14.65 14.97 -2.48
C VAL A 109 16.05 15.47 -2.09
N ARG A 110 16.97 15.55 -3.07
CA ARG A 110 18.30 16.11 -2.84
C ARG A 110 18.17 17.63 -2.64
N GLN A 111 18.80 18.17 -1.59
CA GLN A 111 18.72 19.62 -1.32
C GLN A 111 19.15 20.44 -2.53
N GLY A 112 18.37 21.46 -2.88
CA GLY A 112 18.66 22.44 -3.94
C GLY A 112 18.17 22.07 -5.35
N ARG A 113 17.58 20.88 -5.55
CA ARG A 113 17.09 20.41 -6.85
C ARG A 113 15.80 19.60 -6.68
N THR A 114 14.66 20.21 -6.98
CA THR A 114 13.34 19.54 -6.95
C THR A 114 13.21 18.41 -7.97
N ASP A 115 14.14 18.33 -8.94
CA ASP A 115 14.22 17.32 -9.99
C ASP A 115 15.10 16.10 -9.63
N ALA A 116 15.81 16.11 -8.50
CA ALA A 116 16.72 15.04 -8.09
C ALA A 116 16.14 14.22 -6.93
N VAL A 117 15.50 13.09 -7.25
CA VAL A 117 15.04 12.08 -6.28
C VAL A 117 16.09 10.98 -6.17
N ALA A 118 16.48 10.64 -4.94
CA ALA A 118 17.32 9.47 -4.65
C ALA A 118 16.53 8.43 -3.85
N GLN A 119 16.75 7.15 -4.18
CA GLN A 119 16.35 6.05 -3.32
C GLN A 119 17.44 5.83 -2.26
N VAL A 120 17.02 5.68 -1.01
CA VAL A 120 17.92 5.46 0.13
C VAL A 120 17.40 4.32 1.00
N GLU A 121 18.35 3.66 1.64
CA GLU A 121 18.12 2.55 2.57
C GLU A 121 17.20 2.95 3.73
N VAL A 122 16.40 1.98 4.15
CA VAL A 122 15.52 2.07 5.32
C VAL A 122 16.02 1.12 6.41
N ARG A 123 15.59 1.36 7.65
CA ARG A 123 16.03 0.52 8.79
C ARG A 123 15.41 -0.89 8.81
N GLY A 124 14.36 -1.11 8.02
CA GLY A 124 13.57 -2.33 8.00
C GLY A 124 12.11 -2.02 7.67
N LEU A 125 11.28 -3.05 7.72
CA LEU A 125 9.85 -2.99 7.47
C LEU A 125 9.04 -3.09 8.78
N LEU A 126 7.85 -2.49 8.77
CA LEU A 126 6.83 -2.70 9.79
C LEU A 126 5.75 -3.57 9.18
N ALA A 127 5.56 -4.78 9.67
CA ALA A 127 4.60 -5.71 9.11
C ALA A 127 3.90 -6.57 10.17
N THR A 128 2.70 -7.04 9.84
CA THR A 128 1.95 -8.04 10.62
C THR A 128 1.64 -9.24 9.74
N ALA A 129 1.91 -10.45 10.25
CA ALA A 129 1.64 -11.70 9.56
C ALA A 129 0.30 -12.31 10.03
N TYR A 130 -0.53 -12.76 9.09
CA TYR A 130 -1.78 -13.47 9.35
C TYR A 130 -1.80 -14.78 8.58
N ASP A 131 -1.82 -15.90 9.29
CA ASP A 131 -1.91 -17.23 8.68
C ASP A 131 -3.37 -17.59 8.41
N HIS A 132 -3.61 -18.07 7.19
CA HIS A 132 -4.86 -18.61 6.70
C HIS A 132 -4.63 -20.01 6.12
N TYR A 133 -5.71 -20.79 6.04
CA TYR A 133 -5.61 -22.25 5.84
C TYR A 133 -6.50 -22.78 4.71
N ASP A 134 -7.34 -21.94 4.12
CA ASP A 134 -8.30 -22.29 3.09
C ASP A 134 -8.28 -21.30 1.92
N SER A 135 -8.61 -21.79 0.74
CA SER A 135 -8.79 -20.97 -0.45
C SER A 135 -10.19 -20.37 -0.49
N ARG A 136 -10.43 -19.47 -1.46
CA ARG A 136 -11.79 -18.96 -1.75
C ARG A 136 -12.78 -20.06 -2.13
N SER A 137 -12.27 -21.19 -2.63
CA SER A 137 -13.05 -22.38 -2.98
C SER A 137 -13.12 -23.40 -1.84
N SER A 138 -12.63 -23.04 -0.65
CA SER A 138 -12.58 -23.89 0.55
C SER A 138 -11.67 -25.12 0.44
N ASP A 139 -10.70 -25.08 -0.47
CA ASP A 139 -9.63 -26.08 -0.54
C ASP A 139 -8.52 -25.77 0.47
N PRO A 140 -7.81 -26.77 1.03
CA PRO A 140 -6.64 -26.54 1.85
C PRO A 140 -5.64 -25.61 1.16
N GLN A 141 -5.31 -24.49 1.80
CA GLN A 141 -4.37 -23.51 1.28
C GLN A 141 -3.67 -22.81 2.45
N LEU A 142 -2.54 -23.35 2.89
CA LEU A 142 -1.70 -22.68 3.88
C LEU A 142 -1.03 -21.46 3.24
N HIS A 143 -1.37 -20.29 3.73
CA HIS A 143 -0.78 -19.03 3.27
C HIS A 143 -0.72 -17.98 4.38
N THR A 144 0.27 -17.11 4.30
CA THR A 144 0.44 -15.98 5.21
C THR A 144 0.26 -14.68 4.47
N HIS A 145 -0.65 -13.84 4.95
CA HIS A 145 -0.75 -12.43 4.57
C HIS A 145 0.21 -11.62 5.42
N LEU A 146 1.26 -11.08 4.79
CA LEU A 146 2.18 -10.17 5.46
C LEU A 146 1.82 -8.73 5.09
N VAL A 147 1.07 -8.08 5.96
CA VAL A 147 0.60 -6.71 5.78
C VAL A 147 1.69 -5.75 6.22
N VAL A 148 2.40 -5.18 5.24
CA VAL A 148 3.48 -4.21 5.39
C VAL A 148 2.92 -2.79 5.42
N ALA A 149 3.19 -2.03 6.48
CA ALA A 149 2.81 -0.62 6.54
C ALA A 149 3.61 0.21 5.53
N ASN A 150 2.95 1.17 4.86
CA ASN A 150 3.64 2.12 3.98
C ASN A 150 4.32 3.24 4.80
N ARG A 151 5.15 2.83 5.77
CA ARG A 151 5.89 3.68 6.69
C ARG A 151 7.23 3.03 7.02
N VAL A 152 8.30 3.71 6.64
CA VAL A 152 9.68 3.28 6.85
C VAL A 152 10.53 4.43 7.36
N GLN A 153 11.55 4.12 8.16
CA GLN A 153 12.50 5.10 8.67
C GLN A 153 13.77 5.08 7.84
N ALA A 154 14.12 6.20 7.20
CA ALA A 154 15.36 6.29 6.44
C ALA A 154 16.58 6.16 7.35
N VAL A 155 17.58 5.37 6.94
CA VAL A 155 18.82 5.17 7.71
C VAL A 155 19.57 6.49 7.90
N ARG A 156 19.67 7.29 6.83
CA ARG A 156 20.54 8.48 6.77
C ARG A 156 20.10 9.65 7.65
N ASP A 157 18.79 9.87 7.81
CA ASP A 157 18.28 11.03 8.55
C ASP A 157 17.21 10.70 9.59
N GLY A 158 16.90 9.42 9.79
CA GLY A 158 15.95 8.97 10.80
C GLY A 158 14.50 9.41 10.58
N LYS A 159 14.17 10.02 9.43
CA LYS A 159 12.81 10.50 9.18
C LYS A 159 11.93 9.38 8.61
N TRP A 160 10.70 9.35 9.09
CA TRP A 160 9.64 8.48 8.61
C TRP A 160 9.08 8.96 7.27
N ARG A 161 8.98 8.04 6.31
CA ARG A 161 8.53 8.28 4.93
C ARG A 161 7.73 7.09 4.41
N THR A 162 7.21 7.23 3.20
CA THR A 162 6.60 6.11 2.46
C THR A 162 7.67 5.16 1.95
N LEU A 163 7.33 3.88 1.95
CA LEU A 163 8.09 2.82 1.33
C LEU A 163 8.06 3.00 -0.20
N ASP A 164 9.20 2.73 -0.81
CA ASP A 164 9.39 2.68 -2.25
C ASP A 164 10.14 1.38 -2.55
N TRP A 165 9.48 0.48 -3.29
CA TRP A 165 10.11 -0.75 -3.74
C TRP A 165 11.09 -0.41 -4.87
N VAL A 166 12.31 -0.92 -4.83
CA VAL A 166 13.26 -0.79 -5.95
C VAL A 166 12.65 -1.47 -7.19
N CYS A 167 12.57 -0.74 -8.30
CA CYS A 167 12.24 -1.28 -9.63
C CYS A 167 13.51 -1.50 -10.44
#